data_AF-A0A1M4YBY9-F1
#
_entry.id   AF-A0A1M4YBY9-F1
#
_cell.length_a   1.000
_cell.length_b   1.000
_cell.length_c   1.000
_cell.angle_alpha   90.00
_cell.angle_beta   90.00
_cell.angle_gamma   90.00
#
_symmetry.space_group_name_H-M   'P 1'
#
loop_
_entity.id
_entity.type
_entity.pdbx_description
1 polymer ?
#
loop_
_entity_poly.entity_id
_entity_poly.type
_entity_poly.pdbx_seq_one_letter_code
_entity_poly.pdbx_strand_id
1 'polypeptide(L)'
;MIHQSFGSSIISRSSGVDEQTFPVARSIGKITLEKLKPLDIQRYYTRKLQHGRHDGSGGLSARSVLHHHRLLHKALEFAVKWQLIPKNPAKSVMPPKPRQKNINVLTKSQIHKVLHHMTNQTMYEIVYFAIQTGMRRSEIFGLRWQDVNFTTQTICIRYTLHYHKNIGYRLRETTKTKGSRRTLAISQSVMNLLQQIKQRQMKDKEKLGVAYSDLDLVFARPSGRPLDMNNISYDFSQLVKQLDVPYVHFHSLLHCHASLLYNSGAS
;
A
#
# COMPACT_ATOMS: atom_id res chain seq x y z
N MET A 1 -38.54 -19.01 14.31
CA MET A 1 -37.58 -19.72 13.44
C MET A 1 -36.94 -18.69 12.51
N ILE A 2 -35.79 -18.13 12.90
CA ILE A 2 -35.19 -16.98 12.21
C ILE A 2 -34.26 -17.51 11.11
N HIS A 3 -34.75 -17.52 9.87
CA HIS A 3 -33.96 -17.78 8.67
C HIS A 3 -32.96 -16.64 8.46
N GLN A 4 -31.72 -16.78 8.95
CA GLN A 4 -30.67 -15.79 8.68
C GLN A 4 -29.92 -16.14 7.39
N SER A 5 -30.07 -15.26 6.40
CA SER A 5 -29.25 -15.18 5.20
C SER A 5 -27.78 -14.87 5.55
N PHE A 6 -26.85 -15.57 4.93
CA PHE A 6 -25.40 -15.50 5.19
C PHE A 6 -24.82 -14.10 4.98
N GLY A 7 -25.39 -13.32 4.05
CA GLY A 7 -24.97 -11.94 3.80
C GLY A 7 -25.38 -10.95 4.89
N SER A 8 -26.47 -11.22 5.60
CA SER A 8 -27.16 -10.21 6.42
C SER A 8 -26.81 -10.23 7.91
N SER A 9 -26.13 -11.25 8.43
CA SER A 9 -25.85 -11.34 9.88
C SER A 9 -24.37 -11.29 10.27
N ILE A 10 -23.44 -11.76 9.43
CA ILE A 10 -22.00 -11.82 9.80
C ILE A 10 -21.20 -10.64 9.22
N ILE A 11 -21.61 -10.08 8.07
CA ILE A 11 -20.85 -9.02 7.37
C ILE A 11 -21.42 -7.61 7.66
N SER A 12 -22.73 -7.49 7.90
CA SER A 12 -23.42 -6.19 8.02
C SER A 12 -23.41 -5.58 9.43
N ARG A 13 -23.23 -6.37 10.50
CA ARG A 13 -23.46 -5.89 11.88
C ARG A 13 -22.24 -5.26 12.59
N SER A 14 -21.06 -5.22 11.98
CA SER A 14 -19.85 -4.69 12.66
C SER A 14 -19.20 -3.47 12.02
N SER A 15 -19.74 -2.95 10.93
CA SER A 15 -19.21 -1.75 10.28
C SER A 15 -20.22 -1.32 9.23
N GLY A 16 -20.72 -0.09 9.29
CA GLY A 16 -21.65 0.48 8.29
C GLY A 16 -21.04 0.47 6.88
N VAL A 17 -21.05 -0.69 6.25
CA VAL A 17 -20.32 -1.02 5.04
C VAL A 17 -21.33 -1.49 4.02
N ASP A 18 -21.46 -0.66 2.98
CA ASP A 18 -22.36 -0.81 1.86
C ASP A 18 -22.21 -2.18 1.17
N GLU A 19 -23.33 -2.71 0.67
CA GLU A 19 -23.48 -4.01 0.00
C GLU A 19 -22.54 -4.16 -1.22
N GLN A 20 -22.05 -3.03 -1.75
CA GLN A 20 -21.06 -2.93 -2.82
C GLN A 20 -19.65 -3.41 -2.41
N THR A 21 -19.35 -3.48 -1.12
CA THR A 21 -17.96 -3.60 -0.61
C THR A 21 -17.46 -5.04 -0.52
N PHE A 22 -18.33 -6.05 -0.58
CA PHE A 22 -17.95 -7.47 -0.42
C PHE A 22 -18.40 -8.35 -1.59
N PRO A 23 -17.53 -8.59 -2.60
CA PRO A 23 -17.83 -9.45 -3.76
C PRO A 23 -18.18 -10.90 -3.40
N VAL A 24 -17.76 -11.34 -2.21
CA VAL A 24 -18.08 -12.64 -1.60
C VAL A 24 -19.56 -12.69 -1.21
N ALA A 25 -20.04 -11.68 -0.47
CA ALA A 25 -21.42 -11.60 0.01
C ALA A 25 -22.42 -11.61 -1.16
N ARG A 26 -22.11 -10.89 -2.26
CA ARG A 26 -23.00 -10.84 -3.43
C ARG A 26 -23.20 -12.18 -4.15
N SER A 27 -22.20 -13.07 -4.12
CA SER A 27 -22.24 -14.30 -4.93
C SER A 27 -22.70 -15.52 -4.15
N ILE A 28 -22.29 -15.66 -2.89
CA ILE A 28 -22.64 -16.81 -2.05
C ILE A 28 -23.40 -16.42 -0.78
N GLY A 29 -23.61 -15.13 -0.52
CA GLY A 29 -24.34 -14.67 0.67
C GLY A 29 -25.85 -14.95 0.63
N LYS A 30 -26.39 -15.38 -0.52
CA LYS A 30 -27.78 -15.86 -0.64
C LYS A 30 -27.96 -17.31 -0.15
N ILE A 31 -26.88 -18.08 -0.04
CA ILE A 31 -26.91 -19.45 0.45
C ILE A 31 -26.85 -19.39 1.97
N THR A 32 -27.77 -20.06 2.68
CA THR A 32 -27.73 -20.11 4.15
C THR A 32 -26.49 -20.87 4.63
N LEU A 33 -25.98 -20.53 5.82
CA LEU A 33 -24.77 -21.13 6.41
C LEU A 33 -24.79 -22.66 6.40
N GLU A 34 -25.92 -23.24 6.80
CA GLU A 34 -26.14 -24.69 6.85
C GLU A 34 -26.11 -25.37 5.47
N LYS A 35 -26.54 -24.65 4.42
CA LYS A 35 -26.63 -25.19 3.05
C LYS A 35 -25.36 -24.95 2.24
N LEU A 36 -24.41 -24.16 2.73
CA LEU A 36 -23.19 -23.83 2.01
C LEU A 36 -22.28 -25.05 1.89
N LYS A 37 -22.07 -25.54 0.66
CA LYS A 37 -21.21 -26.69 0.36
C LYS A 37 -19.85 -26.25 -0.20
N PRO A 38 -18.81 -27.10 -0.07
CA PRO A 38 -17.51 -26.84 -0.70
C PRO A 38 -17.62 -26.56 -2.21
N LEU A 39 -18.54 -27.24 -2.91
CA LEU A 39 -18.77 -27.05 -4.34
C LEU A 39 -19.25 -25.63 -4.69
N ASP A 40 -20.05 -24.99 -3.83
CA ASP A 40 -20.53 -23.62 -4.06
C ASP A 40 -19.38 -22.62 -3.98
N ILE A 41 -18.46 -22.85 -3.04
CA ILE A 41 -17.24 -22.06 -2.87
C ILE A 41 -16.30 -22.26 -4.06
N GLN A 42 -16.12 -23.51 -4.53
CA GLN A 42 -15.31 -23.80 -5.72
C GLN A 42 -15.89 -23.15 -6.97
N ARG A 43 -17.21 -23.24 -7.19
CA ARG A 43 -17.92 -22.56 -8.29
C ARG A 43 -17.75 -21.05 -8.21
N TYR A 44 -17.80 -20.48 -7.00
CA TYR A 44 -17.51 -19.07 -6.78
C TYR A 44 -16.08 -18.70 -7.21
N TYR A 45 -15.07 -19.50 -6.85
CA TYR A 45 -13.68 -19.26 -7.26
C TYR A 45 -13.54 -19.32 -8.78
N THR A 46 -14.05 -20.37 -9.43
CA THR A 46 -14.02 -20.49 -10.89
C THR A 46 -14.67 -19.28 -11.57
N ARG A 47 -15.86 -18.87 -11.10
CA ARG A 47 -16.54 -17.68 -11.64
C ARG A 47 -15.71 -16.42 -11.45
N LYS A 48 -15.09 -16.21 -10.29
CA LYS A 48 -14.26 -15.03 -10.04
C LYS A 48 -12.96 -15.05 -10.83
N LEU A 49 -12.38 -16.21 -11.11
CA LEU A 49 -11.21 -16.36 -11.99
C LEU A 49 -11.54 -16.07 -13.45
N GLN A 50 -12.79 -16.23 -13.90
CA GLN A 50 -13.19 -16.00 -15.29
C GLN A 50 -13.85 -14.63 -15.51
N HIS A 51 -14.70 -14.18 -14.58
CA HIS A 51 -15.61 -13.03 -14.74
C HIS A 51 -15.68 -12.17 -13.46
N GLY A 52 -14.57 -12.03 -12.76
CA GLY A 52 -14.57 -11.41 -11.43
C GLY A 52 -14.26 -9.92 -11.41
N ARG A 53 -13.78 -9.32 -12.50
CA ARG A 53 -13.49 -7.88 -12.57
C ARG A 53 -14.78 -7.06 -12.71
N HIS A 54 -14.80 -5.88 -12.08
CA HIS A 54 -15.97 -4.99 -12.11
C HIS A 54 -16.16 -4.28 -13.44
N ASP A 55 -15.07 -4.10 -14.20
CA ASP A 55 -15.06 -3.45 -15.51
C ASP A 55 -15.49 -4.40 -16.66
N GLY A 56 -15.87 -5.63 -16.35
CA GLY A 56 -16.28 -6.63 -17.34
C GLY A 56 -15.13 -7.23 -18.17
N SER A 57 -13.89 -6.76 -17.99
CA SER A 57 -12.72 -7.18 -18.79
C SER A 57 -12.16 -8.56 -18.41
N GLY A 58 -12.95 -9.41 -17.75
CA GLY A 58 -12.62 -10.79 -17.44
C GLY A 58 -12.37 -11.10 -15.96
N GLY A 59 -11.39 -11.98 -15.73
CA GLY A 59 -11.12 -12.65 -14.46
C GLY A 59 -10.35 -11.87 -13.40
N LEU A 60 -10.62 -12.13 -12.12
CA LEU A 60 -9.72 -11.73 -11.05
C LEU A 60 -8.45 -12.58 -11.06
N SER A 61 -7.35 -11.99 -10.58
CA SER A 61 -6.11 -12.72 -10.40
C SER A 61 -6.26 -13.86 -9.37
N ALA A 62 -5.49 -14.93 -9.53
CA ALA A 62 -5.38 -16.01 -8.55
C ALA A 62 -5.10 -15.49 -7.14
N ARG A 63 -4.29 -14.43 -7.01
CA ARG A 63 -3.98 -13.80 -5.73
C ARG A 63 -5.20 -13.11 -5.12
N SER A 64 -6.02 -12.44 -5.92
CA SER A 64 -7.27 -11.83 -5.46
C SER A 64 -8.25 -12.89 -4.97
N VAL A 65 -8.43 -13.97 -5.71
CA VAL A 65 -9.31 -15.08 -5.32
C VAL A 65 -8.78 -15.80 -4.07
N LEU A 66 -7.47 -15.94 -3.90
CA LEU A 66 -6.86 -16.44 -2.67
C LEU A 66 -7.16 -15.54 -1.46
N HIS A 67 -7.19 -14.22 -1.63
CA HIS A 67 -7.62 -13.32 -0.55
C HIS A 67 -9.10 -13.52 -0.20
N HIS A 68 -9.97 -13.70 -1.19
CA HIS A 68 -11.37 -14.03 -0.94
C HIS A 68 -11.51 -15.35 -0.18
N HIS A 69 -10.73 -16.38 -0.55
CA HIS A 69 -10.68 -17.64 0.17
C HIS A 69 -10.27 -17.45 1.64
N ARG A 70 -9.19 -16.71 1.91
CA ARG A 70 -8.72 -16.46 3.29
C ARG A 70 -9.77 -15.74 4.14
N LEU A 71 -10.45 -14.75 3.55
CA LEU A 71 -11.54 -14.04 4.22
C LEU A 71 -12.70 -14.99 4.54
N LEU A 72 -13.15 -15.77 3.55
CA LEU A 72 -14.21 -16.76 3.71
C LEU A 72 -13.88 -17.81 4.75
N HIS A 73 -12.69 -18.39 4.65
CA HIS A 73 -12.20 -19.39 5.59
C HIS A 73 -12.24 -18.83 7.01
N LYS A 74 -11.74 -17.60 7.24
CA LYS A 74 -11.75 -16.98 8.57
C LYS A 74 -13.16 -16.71 9.09
N ALA A 75 -14.07 -16.22 8.25
CA ALA A 75 -15.47 -16.01 8.64
C ALA A 75 -16.17 -17.33 9.01
N LEU A 76 -15.92 -18.40 8.24
CA LEU A 76 -16.48 -19.73 8.50
C LEU A 76 -15.84 -20.41 9.73
N GLU A 77 -14.57 -20.15 10.04
CA GLU A 77 -13.98 -20.56 11.32
C GLU A 77 -14.70 -19.91 12.50
N PHE A 78 -15.08 -18.63 12.41
CA PHE A 78 -15.89 -18.00 13.44
C PHE A 78 -17.28 -18.64 13.56
N ALA A 79 -17.92 -18.98 12.44
CA ALA A 79 -19.21 -19.66 12.46
C ALA A 79 -19.13 -21.04 13.13
N VAL A 80 -18.05 -21.79 12.91
CA VAL A 80 -17.78 -23.05 13.64
C VAL A 80 -17.53 -22.79 15.13
N LYS A 81 -16.71 -21.79 15.46
CA LYS A 81 -16.41 -21.42 16.86
C LYS A 81 -17.67 -21.04 17.64
N TRP A 82 -18.62 -20.39 16.99
CA TRP A 82 -19.93 -20.05 17.56
C TRP A 82 -20.99 -21.13 17.38
N GLN A 83 -20.60 -22.32 16.95
CA GLN A 83 -21.47 -23.49 16.80
C GLN A 83 -22.66 -23.27 15.84
N LEU A 84 -22.54 -22.31 14.92
CA LEU A 84 -23.57 -22.05 13.89
C LEU A 84 -23.55 -23.10 12.79
N ILE A 85 -22.38 -23.71 12.55
CA ILE A 85 -22.19 -24.84 11.63
C ILE A 85 -21.20 -25.83 12.26
N PRO A 86 -21.34 -27.14 11.99
CA PRO A 86 -20.49 -28.15 12.61
C PRO A 86 -19.07 -28.18 12.04
N LYS A 87 -18.87 -27.69 10.81
CA LYS A 87 -17.56 -27.71 10.13
C LYS A 87 -17.43 -26.57 9.13
N ASN A 88 -16.20 -26.16 8.87
CA ASN A 88 -15.90 -25.12 7.89
C ASN A 88 -15.84 -25.72 6.47
N PRO A 89 -16.80 -25.44 5.58
CA PRO A 89 -16.81 -25.99 4.23
C PRO A 89 -15.64 -25.51 3.35
N ALA A 90 -15.00 -24.38 3.69
CA ALA A 90 -13.84 -23.88 2.95
C ALA A 90 -12.57 -24.71 3.13
N LYS A 91 -12.48 -25.57 4.17
CA LYS A 91 -11.31 -26.45 4.39
C LYS A 91 -11.16 -27.51 3.29
N SER A 92 -12.27 -27.93 2.69
CA SER A 92 -12.29 -28.97 1.65
C SER A 92 -12.19 -28.40 0.24
N VAL A 93 -11.88 -27.11 0.10
CA VAL A 93 -11.80 -26.41 -1.19
C VAL A 93 -10.34 -26.09 -1.48
N MET A 94 -9.91 -26.29 -2.73
CA MET A 94 -8.57 -25.94 -3.17
C MET A 94 -8.53 -24.51 -3.73
N PRO A 95 -8.00 -23.52 -2.99
CA PRO A 95 -7.87 -22.18 -3.54
C PRO A 95 -6.82 -22.14 -4.65
N PRO A 96 -6.92 -21.18 -5.59
CA PRO A 96 -5.92 -21.03 -6.64
C PRO A 96 -4.55 -20.66 -6.04
N LYS A 97 -3.49 -21.27 -6.58
CA LYS A 97 -2.11 -20.97 -6.21
C LYS A 97 -1.59 -19.82 -7.07
N PRO A 98 -1.35 -18.63 -6.51
CA PRO A 98 -0.79 -17.53 -7.28
C PRO A 98 0.65 -17.85 -7.66
N ARG A 99 1.02 -17.64 -8.93
CA ARG A 99 2.42 -17.66 -9.34
C ARG A 99 3.19 -16.58 -8.56
N GLN A 100 4.38 -16.91 -8.08
CA GLN A 100 5.28 -15.90 -7.54
C GLN A 100 5.72 -14.99 -8.69
N LYS A 101 5.61 -13.68 -8.50
CA LYS A 101 6.18 -12.70 -9.41
C LYS A 101 7.56 -12.34 -8.89
N ASN A 102 8.57 -12.45 -9.74
CA ASN A 102 9.91 -11.93 -9.42
C ASN A 102 9.81 -10.41 -9.28
N ILE A 103 10.32 -9.89 -8.17
CA ILE A 103 10.43 -8.45 -7.97
C ILE A 103 11.70 -8.02 -8.68
N ASN A 104 11.54 -7.23 -9.74
CA ASN A 104 12.70 -6.63 -10.41
C ASN A 104 13.33 -5.60 -9.47
N VAL A 105 14.65 -5.60 -9.42
CA VAL A 105 15.47 -4.66 -8.68
C VAL A 105 16.46 -4.03 -9.65
N LEU A 106 16.63 -2.71 -9.56
CA LEU A 106 17.58 -1.98 -10.40
C LEU A 106 19.01 -2.13 -9.85
N THR A 107 19.97 -2.25 -10.76
CA THR A 107 21.39 -2.16 -10.41
C THR A 107 21.80 -0.72 -10.10
N LYS A 108 22.99 -0.53 -9.51
CA LYS A 108 23.53 0.82 -9.22
C LYS A 108 23.62 1.70 -10.48
N SER A 109 24.07 1.16 -11.61
CA SER A 109 24.15 1.90 -12.88
C SER A 109 22.77 2.26 -13.43
N GLN A 110 21.80 1.35 -13.33
CA GLN A 110 20.42 1.60 -13.75
C GLN A 110 19.73 2.65 -12.87
N ILE A 111 19.98 2.63 -11.56
CA ILE A 111 19.50 3.67 -10.63
C ILE A 111 20.05 5.04 -11.04
N HIS A 112 21.35 5.12 -11.32
CA HIS A 112 21.97 6.36 -11.77
C HIS A 112 21.34 6.86 -13.07
N LYS A 113 21.13 5.97 -14.06
CA LYS A 113 20.43 6.28 -15.32
C LYS A 113 19.02 6.82 -15.06
N VAL A 114 18.24 6.18 -14.18
CA VAL A 114 16.89 6.62 -13.83
C VAL A 114 16.90 8.01 -13.20
N LEU A 115 17.75 8.26 -12.20
CA LEU A 115 17.86 9.55 -11.52
C LEU A 115 18.31 10.66 -12.47
N HIS A 116 19.25 10.38 -13.37
CA HIS A 116 19.78 11.34 -14.34
C HIS A 116 18.72 11.85 -15.32
N HIS A 117 17.74 11.01 -15.69
CA HIS A 117 16.67 11.39 -16.64
C HIS A 117 15.47 12.07 -15.96
N MET A 118 15.52 12.32 -14.64
CA MET A 118 14.44 13.02 -13.94
C MET A 118 14.57 14.54 -14.13
N THR A 119 13.62 15.12 -14.85
CA THR A 119 13.51 16.58 -15.01
C THR A 119 12.69 17.23 -13.90
N ASN A 120 11.75 16.49 -13.31
CA ASN A 120 10.96 16.97 -12.18
C ASN A 120 11.76 16.86 -10.88
N GLN A 121 12.12 18.01 -10.32
CA GLN A 121 12.90 18.11 -9.09
C GLN A 121 12.25 17.39 -7.90
N THR A 122 10.95 17.57 -7.68
CA THR A 122 10.24 16.94 -6.56
C THR A 122 10.22 15.41 -6.69
N MET A 123 10.02 14.90 -7.90
CA MET A 123 10.11 13.46 -8.16
C MET A 123 11.52 12.93 -7.91
N TYR A 124 12.56 13.65 -8.36
CA TYR A 124 13.96 13.31 -8.09
C TYR A 124 14.24 13.22 -6.59
N GLU A 125 13.86 14.25 -5.82
CA GLU A 125 14.08 14.32 -4.38
C GLU A 125 13.43 13.13 -3.66
N ILE A 126 12.19 12.80 -4.03
CA ILE A 126 11.44 11.68 -3.44
C ILE A 126 12.05 10.32 -3.82
N VAL A 127 12.41 10.12 -5.09
CA VAL A 127 12.97 8.83 -5.55
C VAL A 127 14.36 8.62 -4.99
N TYR A 128 15.21 9.64 -5.01
CA TYR A 128 16.53 9.59 -4.37
C TYR A 128 16.39 9.24 -2.89
N PHE A 129 15.52 9.94 -2.17
CA PHE A 129 15.26 9.67 -0.75
C PHE A 129 14.76 8.24 -0.52
N ALA A 130 13.85 7.74 -1.35
CA ALA A 130 13.33 6.38 -1.25
C ALA A 130 14.42 5.31 -1.42
N ILE A 131 15.34 5.51 -2.37
CA ILE A 131 16.45 4.60 -2.65
C ILE A 131 17.49 4.62 -1.51
N GLN A 132 17.77 5.80 -0.95
CA GLN A 132 18.77 5.93 0.11
C GLN A 132 18.29 5.43 1.47
N THR A 133 16.99 5.57 1.76
CA THR A 133 16.44 5.24 3.09
C THR A 133 15.71 3.90 3.14
N GLY A 134 15.31 3.36 2.00
CA GLY A 134 14.43 2.18 1.95
C GLY A 134 13.09 2.42 2.65
N MET A 135 12.62 3.65 2.78
CA MET A 135 11.32 3.90 3.42
C MET A 135 10.17 3.44 2.52
N ARG A 136 9.07 2.96 3.12
CA ARG A 136 7.88 2.62 2.33
C ARG A 136 7.27 3.90 1.78
N ARG A 137 6.70 3.84 0.57
CA ARG A 137 6.02 4.98 -0.07
C ARG A 137 5.14 5.78 0.89
N SER A 138 4.18 5.14 1.56
CA SER A 138 3.28 5.85 2.47
C SER A 138 3.99 6.50 3.67
N GLU A 139 5.13 5.94 4.12
CA GLU A 139 5.95 6.52 5.20
C GLU A 139 6.68 7.77 4.69
N ILE A 140 7.22 7.75 3.47
CA ILE A 140 7.89 8.91 2.85
C ILE A 140 6.93 10.09 2.73
N PHE A 141 5.76 9.87 2.14
CA PHE A 141 4.75 10.92 1.98
C PHE A 141 4.08 11.33 3.31
N GLY A 142 4.27 10.54 4.37
CA GLY A 142 3.79 10.85 5.71
C GLY A 142 4.87 11.42 6.64
N LEU A 143 6.10 11.60 6.15
CA LEU A 143 7.22 12.07 6.95
C LEU A 143 7.06 13.56 7.27
N ARG A 144 7.28 13.91 8.55
CA ARG A 144 7.19 15.28 9.04
C ARG A 144 8.53 15.82 9.52
N TRP A 145 8.72 17.14 9.50
CA TRP A 145 9.98 17.76 9.93
C TRP A 145 10.25 17.51 11.41
N GLN A 146 9.22 17.48 12.26
CA GLN A 146 9.35 17.11 13.67
C GLN A 146 9.93 15.71 13.90
N ASP A 147 9.90 14.85 12.88
CA ASP A 147 10.38 13.47 12.94
C ASP A 147 11.80 13.31 12.37
N VAL A 148 12.43 14.41 11.92
CA VAL A 148 13.79 14.46 11.40
C VAL A 148 14.71 15.15 12.41
N ASN A 149 15.75 14.44 12.87
CA ASN A 149 16.77 15.00 13.74
C ASN A 149 18.08 15.20 12.96
N PHE A 150 18.39 16.47 12.65
CA PHE A 150 19.60 16.85 11.92
C PHE A 150 20.88 16.71 12.76
N THR A 151 20.79 16.78 14.09
CA THR A 151 21.94 16.63 15.00
C THR A 151 22.39 15.18 15.09
N THR A 152 21.45 14.26 15.33
CA THR A 152 21.76 12.82 15.45
C THR A 152 21.78 12.08 14.12
N GLN A 153 21.45 12.77 13.03
CA GLN A 153 21.34 12.21 11.68
C GLN A 153 20.32 11.07 11.56
N THR A 154 19.14 11.23 12.18
CA THR A 154 18.12 10.17 12.25
C THR A 154 16.72 10.61 11.83
N ILE A 155 15.94 9.66 11.32
CA ILE A 155 14.51 9.83 11.01
C ILE A 155 13.68 8.85 11.85
N CYS A 156 12.66 9.35 12.55
CA CYS A 156 11.71 8.54 13.31
C CYS A 156 10.43 8.30 12.50
N ILE A 157 10.16 7.05 12.10
CA ILE A 157 8.99 6.76 11.27
C ILE A 157 7.75 6.57 12.15
N ARG A 158 6.88 7.59 12.17
CA ARG A 158 5.68 7.61 13.02
C ARG A 158 4.37 7.54 12.25
N TYR A 159 4.32 8.15 11.07
CA TYR A 159 3.09 8.31 10.29
C TYR A 159 3.19 7.72 8.89
N THR A 160 2.04 7.38 8.33
CA THR A 160 1.84 7.08 6.92
C THR A 160 0.75 7.96 6.34
N LEU A 161 0.94 8.42 5.11
CA LEU A 161 -0.09 9.15 4.36
C LEU A 161 -0.98 8.16 3.62
N HIS A 162 -2.30 8.32 3.74
CA HIS A 162 -3.32 7.52 3.06
C HIS A 162 -4.32 8.43 2.34
N TYR A 163 -4.81 7.98 1.18
CA TYR A 163 -5.89 8.64 0.46
C TYR A 163 -7.23 7.98 0.79
N HIS A 164 -8.22 8.79 1.14
CA HIS A 164 -9.60 8.37 1.35
C HIS A 164 -10.51 9.10 0.36
N LYS A 165 -11.33 8.37 -0.40
CA LYS A 165 -12.15 8.91 -1.51
C LYS A 165 -12.98 10.15 -1.13
N ASN A 166 -13.52 10.17 0.09
CA ASN A 166 -14.43 11.24 0.54
C ASN A 166 -13.73 12.34 1.36
N ILE A 167 -12.51 12.09 1.83
CA ILE A 167 -11.83 12.94 2.84
C ILE A 167 -10.50 13.50 2.29
N GLY A 168 -9.97 12.89 1.23
CA GLY A 168 -8.66 13.19 0.67
C GLY A 168 -7.53 12.55 1.46
N TYR A 169 -6.35 13.18 1.42
CA TYR A 169 -5.16 12.69 2.10
C TYR A 169 -5.25 12.88 3.63
N ARG A 170 -4.90 11.84 4.38
CA ARG A 170 -4.85 11.82 5.84
C ARG A 170 -3.60 11.13 6.34
N LEU A 171 -2.97 11.74 7.34
CA LEU A 171 -1.93 11.10 8.13
C LEU A 171 -2.57 10.09 9.07
N ARG A 172 -1.97 8.91 9.12
CA ARG A 172 -2.33 7.86 10.05
C ARG A 172 -1.09 7.47 10.82
N GLU A 173 -1.20 7.41 12.13
CA GLU A 173 -0.12 6.87 12.94
C GLU A 173 0.09 5.39 12.60
N THR A 174 1.35 4.95 12.51
CA THR A 174 1.65 3.57 12.12
C THR A 174 1.12 2.60 13.20
N THR A 175 0.12 1.78 12.84
CA THR A 175 -0.71 1.03 13.81
C THR A 175 -0.19 -0.35 14.21
N LYS A 176 1.04 -0.76 13.86
CA LYS A 176 1.50 -2.13 14.14
C LYS A 176 2.61 -2.17 15.18
N THR A 177 2.20 -2.17 16.46
CA THR A 177 3.01 -2.46 17.66
C THR A 177 4.20 -1.52 17.89
N LYS A 178 4.79 -1.55 19.10
CA LYS A 178 5.99 -0.76 19.45
C LYS A 178 7.15 -0.95 18.45
N GLY A 179 7.15 -2.03 17.66
CA GLY A 179 8.15 -2.31 16.62
C GLY A 179 7.96 -1.61 15.27
N SER A 180 6.80 -0.99 14.97
CA SER A 180 6.60 -0.22 13.73
C SER A 180 7.26 1.16 13.78
N ARG A 181 7.38 1.74 14.98
CA ARG A 181 8.15 2.96 15.21
C ARG A 181 9.62 2.58 15.18
N ARG A 182 10.27 2.83 14.04
CA ARG A 182 11.70 2.62 13.88
C ARG A 182 12.40 3.95 13.66
N THR A 183 13.59 4.06 14.20
CA THR A 183 14.52 5.14 13.92
C THR A 183 15.50 4.65 12.86
N LEU A 184 15.65 5.40 11.78
CA LEU A 184 16.63 5.13 10.73
C LEU A 184 17.77 6.15 10.85
N ALA A 185 19.01 5.67 10.92
CA ALA A 185 20.16 6.51 10.62
C ALA A 185 20.19 6.80 9.12
N ILE A 186 20.50 8.04 8.74
CA ILE A 186 20.55 8.44 7.33
C ILE A 186 21.91 9.07 7.00
N SER A 187 22.33 8.95 5.74
CA SER A 187 23.61 9.49 5.30
C SER A 187 23.62 11.02 5.28
N GLN A 188 24.82 11.60 5.30
CA GLN A 188 25.02 13.04 5.13
C GLN A 188 24.41 13.55 3.81
N SER A 189 24.44 12.76 2.73
CA SER A 189 23.84 13.15 1.45
C SER A 189 22.32 13.32 1.54
N VAL A 190 21.64 12.47 2.32
CA VAL A 190 20.20 12.62 2.60
C VAL A 190 19.95 13.84 3.49
N MET A 191 20.81 14.10 4.47
CA MET A 191 20.69 15.31 5.30
C MET A 191 20.81 16.60 4.47
N ASN A 192 21.75 16.65 3.54
CA ASN A 192 21.92 17.80 2.64
C ASN A 192 20.68 17.99 1.75
N LEU A 193 20.12 16.90 1.21
CA LEU A 193 18.87 16.93 0.46
C LEU A 193 17.71 17.51 1.30
N LEU A 194 17.55 17.02 2.52
CA LEU A 194 16.50 17.48 3.43
C LEU A 194 16.65 18.98 3.78
N GLN A 195 17.88 19.47 3.96
CA GLN A 195 18.13 20.90 4.17
C GLN A 195 17.70 21.74 2.97
N GLN A 196 18.01 21.30 1.74
CA GLN A 196 17.59 21.99 0.52
C GLN A 196 16.06 22.06 0.40
N ILE A 197 15.37 20.96 0.69
CA ILE A 197 13.91 20.92 0.70
C ILE A 197 13.36 21.88 1.75
N LYS A 198 13.91 21.86 2.98
CA LYS A 198 13.49 22.74 4.07
C LYS A 198 13.64 24.21 3.71
N GLN A 199 14.77 24.61 3.12
CA GLN A 199 15.01 25.99 2.67
C GLN A 199 14.01 26.43 1.59
N ARG A 200 13.69 25.54 0.64
CA ARG A 200 12.69 25.82 -0.41
C ARG A 200 11.30 26.03 0.19
N GLN A 201 10.89 25.17 1.11
CA GLN A 201 9.60 25.28 1.78
C GLN A 201 9.48 26.54 2.64
N MET A 202 10.56 26.98 3.29
CA MET A 202 10.56 28.26 4.02
C MET A 202 10.23 29.44 3.11
N LYS A 203 10.84 29.48 1.91
CA LYS A 203 10.53 30.51 0.90
C LYS A 203 9.08 30.43 0.43
N ASP A 204 8.55 29.21 0.21
CA ASP A 204 7.15 29.02 -0.16
C ASP A 204 6.18 29.49 0.94
N LYS A 205 6.53 29.23 2.21
CA LYS A 205 5.77 29.65 3.39
C LYS A 205 5.78 31.17 3.56
N GLU A 206 6.93 31.81 3.38
CA GLU A 206 7.05 33.28 3.38
C GLU A 206 6.22 33.90 2.25
N LYS A 207 6.28 33.34 1.04
CA LYS A 207 5.53 33.83 -0.12
C LYS A 207 4.01 33.71 0.03
N LEU A 208 3.53 32.63 0.63
CA LEU A 208 2.09 32.35 0.75
C LEU A 208 1.47 32.86 2.06
N GLY A 209 2.28 33.07 3.11
CA GLY A 209 1.82 33.54 4.41
C GLY A 209 0.66 32.71 4.95
N VAL A 210 -0.47 33.37 5.21
CA VAL A 210 -1.70 32.74 5.76
C VAL A 210 -2.30 31.69 4.82
N ALA A 211 -2.05 31.77 3.50
CA ALA A 211 -2.54 30.78 2.54
C ALA A 211 -1.73 29.46 2.57
N TYR A 212 -0.61 29.41 3.28
CA TYR A 212 0.20 28.20 3.42
C TYR A 212 -0.46 27.21 4.39
N SER A 213 -0.68 25.97 3.93
CA SER A 213 -1.26 24.91 4.75
C SER A 213 -0.17 24.10 5.42
N ASP A 214 0.29 24.53 6.60
CA ASP A 214 1.39 23.88 7.30
C ASP A 214 0.97 22.57 7.98
N LEU A 215 1.24 21.45 7.30
CA LEU A 215 1.07 20.10 7.83
C LEU A 215 2.39 19.49 8.35
N ASP A 216 3.44 20.30 8.44
CA ASP A 216 4.79 19.91 8.81
C ASP A 216 5.40 18.81 7.91
N LEU A 217 4.91 18.64 6.68
CA LEU A 217 5.33 17.56 5.77
C LEU A 217 6.69 17.85 5.12
N VAL A 218 7.59 16.86 5.13
CA VAL A 218 8.89 16.95 4.42
C VAL A 218 8.69 17.02 2.91
N PHE A 219 7.82 16.18 2.36
CA PHE A 219 7.49 16.19 0.93
C PHE A 219 6.07 16.75 0.73
N ALA A 220 5.99 18.06 0.55
CA ALA A 220 4.75 18.81 0.39
C ALA A 220 4.69 19.51 -0.98
N ARG A 221 3.48 19.91 -1.38
CA ARG A 221 3.30 20.89 -2.45
C ARG A 221 3.82 22.26 -1.99
N PRO A 222 4.09 23.21 -2.90
CA PRO A 222 4.45 24.58 -2.51
C PRO A 222 3.42 25.24 -1.57
N SER A 223 2.16 24.81 -1.59
CA SER A 223 1.12 25.28 -0.67
C SER A 223 1.13 24.60 0.71
N GLY A 224 2.09 23.74 1.02
CA GLY A 224 2.15 22.94 2.26
C GLY A 224 1.21 21.72 2.29
N ARG A 225 0.28 21.63 1.32
CA ARG A 225 -0.65 20.49 1.20
C ARG A 225 0.07 19.21 0.77
N PRO A 226 -0.50 18.02 1.06
CA PRO A 226 0.10 16.76 0.68
C PRO A 226 0.27 16.61 -0.83
N LEU A 227 1.36 15.97 -1.25
CA LEU A 227 1.56 15.55 -2.63
C LEU A 227 0.65 14.36 -2.99
N ASP A 228 0.29 14.26 -4.27
CA ASP A 228 -0.41 13.09 -4.75
C ASP A 228 0.57 11.91 -4.96
N MET A 229 0.54 10.95 -4.03
CA MET A 229 1.44 9.80 -4.07
C MET A 229 1.20 8.89 -5.29
N ASN A 230 -0.01 8.88 -5.86
CA ASN A 230 -0.34 8.07 -7.01
C ASN A 230 0.20 8.72 -8.28
N ASN A 231 0.09 10.04 -8.42
CA ASN A 231 0.68 10.77 -9.55
C ASN A 231 2.20 10.59 -9.58
N ILE A 232 2.90 10.80 -8.45
CA ILE A 232 4.36 10.58 -8.40
C ILE A 232 4.73 9.13 -8.76
N SER A 233 3.94 8.16 -8.31
CA SER A 233 4.19 6.74 -8.64
C SER A 233 3.92 6.43 -10.12
N TYR A 234 2.91 7.08 -10.70
CA TYR A 234 2.56 6.97 -12.11
C TYR A 234 3.67 7.58 -12.96
N ASP A 235 4.07 8.82 -12.68
CA ASP A 235 5.11 9.56 -13.40
C ASP A 235 6.44 8.79 -13.36
N PHE A 236 6.83 8.28 -12.18
CA PHE A 236 7.99 7.40 -12.05
C PHE A 236 7.87 6.16 -12.93
N SER A 237 6.69 5.51 -12.95
CA SER A 237 6.48 4.31 -13.76
C SER A 237 6.51 4.61 -15.27
N GLN A 238 6.08 5.81 -15.69
CA GLN A 238 6.18 6.22 -17.10
C GLN A 238 7.62 6.49 -17.50
N LEU A 239 8.39 7.20 -16.66
CA LEU A 239 9.80 7.43 -16.89
C LEU A 239 10.56 6.10 -17.04
N VAL A 240 10.36 5.16 -16.11
CA VAL A 240 11.04 3.85 -16.16
C VAL A 240 10.70 3.07 -17.43
N LYS A 241 9.48 3.18 -17.96
CA LYS A 241 9.09 2.51 -19.23
C LYS A 241 9.78 3.09 -20.46
N GLN A 242 10.17 4.37 -20.40
CA GLN A 242 10.86 5.05 -21.50
C GLN A 242 12.36 4.77 -21.49
N LEU A 243 12.89 4.28 -20.37
CA LEU A 243 14.29 3.96 -20.22
C LEU A 243 14.53 2.49 -20.49
N ASP A 244 15.65 2.19 -21.14
CA ASP A 244 16.13 0.81 -21.26
C ASP A 244 16.71 0.33 -19.92
N VAL A 245 15.82 -0.04 -19.01
CA VAL A 245 16.06 -0.63 -17.68
C VAL A 245 14.89 -1.58 -17.34
N PRO A 246 15.06 -2.54 -16.42
CA PRO A 246 13.96 -3.39 -15.96
C PRO A 246 12.81 -2.56 -15.42
N TYR A 247 11.58 -2.90 -15.83
CA TYR A 247 10.41 -2.22 -15.29
C TYR A 247 10.28 -2.46 -13.78
N VAL A 248 10.24 -1.37 -13.02
CA VAL A 248 10.06 -1.35 -11.57
C VAL A 248 8.97 -0.35 -11.19
N HIS A 249 8.19 -0.71 -10.17
CA HIS A 249 7.24 0.22 -9.56
C HIS A 249 7.94 1.04 -8.48
N PHE A 250 7.34 2.17 -8.08
CA PHE A 250 7.85 2.98 -6.97
C PHE A 250 8.06 2.15 -5.68
N HIS A 251 7.15 1.20 -5.39
CA HIS A 251 7.29 0.35 -4.21
C HIS A 251 8.52 -0.59 -4.26
N SER A 252 9.04 -0.88 -5.46
CA SER A 252 10.26 -1.67 -5.63
C SER A 252 11.53 -0.93 -5.19
N LEU A 253 11.49 0.40 -4.97
CA LEU A 253 12.66 1.18 -4.55
C LEU A 253 13.18 0.75 -3.16
N LEU A 254 12.28 0.35 -2.25
CA LEU A 254 12.66 -0.29 -0.98
C LEU A 254 13.49 -1.57 -1.22
N HIS A 255 13.07 -2.39 -2.20
CA HIS A 255 13.80 -3.61 -2.54
C HIS A 255 15.13 -3.32 -3.23
N CYS A 256 15.22 -2.21 -3.98
CA CYS A 256 16.48 -1.71 -4.52
C CYS A 256 17.45 -1.32 -3.40
N HIS A 257 16.97 -0.59 -2.38
CA HIS A 257 17.78 -0.27 -1.21
C HIS A 257 18.33 -1.53 -0.51
N ALA A 258 17.47 -2.50 -0.22
CA ALA A 258 17.89 -3.75 0.42
C ALA A 258 18.93 -4.54 -0.40
N SER A 259 18.75 -4.60 -1.72
CA SER A 259 19.71 -5.24 -2.62
C SER A 259 21.05 -4.49 -2.67
N LEU A 260 21.02 -3.15 -2.66
CA LEU A 260 22.25 -2.34 -2.61
C LEU A 260 23.03 -2.58 -1.32
N LEU A 261 22.35 -2.61 -0.16
CA LEU A 261 22.99 -2.89 1.12
C LEU A 261 23.65 -4.27 1.14
N TYR A 262 22.91 -5.29 0.70
CA TYR A 262 23.42 -6.66 0.60
C TYR A 262 24.67 -6.74 -0.28
N ASN A 263 24.63 -6.11 -1.46
CA ASN A 263 25.76 -6.09 -2.39
C ASN A 263 26.96 -5.25 -1.87
N SER A 264 26.73 -4.32 -0.94
CA SER A 264 27.80 -3.55 -0.28
C SER A 264 28.39 -4.22 0.97
N GLY A 265 27.93 -5.43 1.34
CA GLY A 265 28.44 -6.17 2.49
C GLY A 265 27.94 -5.68 3.85
N ALA A 266 26.93 -4.79 3.89
CA ALA A 266 26.30 -4.35 5.11
C ALA A 266 25.18 -5.35 5.49
N SER A 267 25.42 -6.17 6.51
CA SER A 267 24.40 -7.03 7.16
C SER A 267 23.97 -6.44 8.49
#